data_AF-A0A9D8D1P0-F1
#
_entry.id   AF-A0A9D8D1P0-F1
#
_cell.length_a   1.000
_cell.length_b   1.000
_cell.length_c   1.000
_cell.angle_alpha   90.00
_cell.angle_beta   90.00
_cell.angle_gamma   90.00
#
_symmetry.space_group_name_H-M   'P 1'
#
loop_
_entity.id
_entity.type
_entity.pdbx_description
1 polymer ?
#
loop_
_entity_poly.entity_id
_entity_poly.type
_entity_poly.pdbx_seq_one_letter_code
_entity_poly.pdbx_strand_id
1 'polypeptide(L)'
;MRVRALSAFWRWALVAATAVTIFLCVNQQFALRFFVGFTQLNTEYFYLLILCMLPFTFLIFPGSPRASLTRMPWYDVVLFVATAAASLHLMLHIREAAELGWEFGDPPKSIIWAGYVMWLVLLEALRRTGGWSLMLCVLPFTVYPMFAGASWLGPLKG
;
A
#
# COMPACT_ATOMS: atom_id res chain seq x y z
N MET A 1 19.52 0.24 -10.40
CA MET A 1 18.38 -0.64 -10.02
C MET A 1 18.32 -1.80 -11.01
N ARG A 2 18.12 -3.04 -10.55
CA ARG A 2 17.93 -4.22 -11.42
C ARG A 2 16.43 -4.49 -11.55
N VAL A 3 15.92 -4.58 -12.77
CA VAL A 3 14.51 -4.88 -13.07
C VAL A 3 14.40 -6.25 -13.72
N ARG A 4 13.31 -6.97 -13.45
CA ARG A 4 13.05 -8.26 -14.10
C ARG A 4 12.35 -8.07 -15.44
N ALA A 5 12.67 -8.94 -16.39
CA ALA A 5 11.87 -9.09 -17.60
C ALA A 5 10.56 -9.80 -17.22
N LEU A 6 9.45 -9.06 -17.29
CA LEU A 6 8.12 -9.61 -17.03
C LEU A 6 7.66 -10.48 -18.20
N SER A 7 6.97 -11.57 -17.91
CA SER A 7 6.27 -12.34 -18.94
C SER A 7 5.18 -11.48 -19.58
N ALA A 8 4.76 -11.85 -20.79
CA ALA A 8 3.74 -11.10 -21.54
C ALA A 8 2.47 -10.85 -20.71
N PHE A 9 2.01 -11.85 -19.94
CA PHE A 9 0.85 -11.73 -19.05
C PHE A 9 1.02 -10.61 -18.02
N TRP A 10 2.10 -10.61 -17.23
CA TRP A 10 2.34 -9.60 -16.20
C TRP A 10 2.56 -8.21 -16.78
N ARG A 11 3.15 -8.13 -17.98
CA ARG A 11 3.32 -6.86 -18.69
C ARG A 11 1.97 -6.25 -19.07
N TRP A 12 1.06 -7.05 -19.63
CA TRP A 12 -0.29 -6.58 -19.96
C TRP A 12 -1.10 -6.23 -18.72
N ALA A 13 -0.97 -7.00 -17.63
CA ALA A 13 -1.59 -6.67 -16.35
C ALA A 13 -1.09 -5.32 -15.80
N LEU A 14 0.21 -5.05 -15.89
CA LEU A 14 0.78 -3.75 -15.50
C LEU A 14 0.27 -2.61 -16.38
N VAL A 15 0.20 -2.80 -17.70
CA VAL A 15 -0.34 -1.78 -18.63
C VAL A 15 -1.80 -1.47 -18.30
N ALA A 16 -2.63 -2.50 -18.07
CA ALA A 16 -4.02 -2.33 -17.68
C ALA A 16 -4.14 -1.60 -16.32
N ALA A 17 -3.35 -2.01 -15.32
CA ALA A 17 -3.33 -1.35 -14.02
C ALA A 17 -2.92 0.12 -14.12
N THR A 18 -1.93 0.46 -14.96
CA THR A 18 -1.52 1.85 -15.20
C THR A 18 -2.63 2.66 -15.86
N ALA A 19 -3.34 2.09 -16.84
CA ALA A 19 -4.48 2.75 -17.46
C ALA A 19 -5.61 3.02 -16.44
N VAL A 20 -5.90 2.05 -15.56
CA VAL A 20 -6.86 2.22 -14.46
C VAL A 20 -6.40 3.31 -13.49
N THR A 21 -5.13 3.33 -13.10
CA THR A 21 -4.57 4.38 -12.23
C THR A 21 -4.71 5.77 -12.87
N ILE A 22 -4.37 5.92 -14.14
CA ILE A 22 -4.53 7.21 -14.86
C ILE A 22 -6.00 7.63 -14.84
N PHE A 23 -6.92 6.71 -15.15
CA PHE A 23 -8.35 6.97 -15.12
C PHE A 23 -8.81 7.43 -13.72
N LEU A 24 -8.39 6.74 -12.65
CA LEU A 24 -8.71 7.11 -11.27
C LEU A 24 -8.18 8.50 -10.92
N CYS A 25 -6.94 8.81 -11.29
CA CYS A 25 -6.34 10.13 -11.07
C CYS A 25 -7.14 11.24 -11.78
N VAL A 26 -7.52 11.02 -13.05
CA VAL A 26 -8.33 11.98 -13.82
C VAL A 26 -9.70 12.16 -13.18
N ASN A 27 -10.37 11.07 -12.82
CA ASN A 27 -11.68 11.12 -12.17
C ASN A 27 -11.65 11.91 -10.85
N GLN A 28 -10.61 11.72 -10.04
CA GLN A 28 -10.44 12.43 -8.76
C GLN A 28 -10.03 13.90 -8.97
N GLN A 29 -9.08 14.18 -9.85
CA GLN A 29 -8.53 15.53 -10.07
C GLN A 29 -9.56 16.51 -10.63
N PHE A 30 -10.44 16.03 -11.51
CA PHE A 30 -11.50 16.82 -12.12
C PHE A 30 -12.85 16.67 -11.40
N ALA A 31 -12.89 15.92 -10.29
CA ALA A 31 -14.10 15.62 -9.52
C ALA A 31 -15.28 15.16 -10.42
N LEU A 32 -14.98 14.37 -11.46
CA LEU A 32 -15.96 14.00 -12.50
C LEU A 32 -17.08 13.09 -11.97
N ARG A 33 -16.90 12.51 -10.77
CA ARG A 33 -17.85 11.60 -10.10
C ARG A 33 -18.32 10.47 -11.02
N PHE A 34 -17.50 10.05 -11.98
CA PHE A 34 -17.87 9.02 -12.94
C PHE A 34 -18.08 7.67 -12.23
N PHE A 35 -19.16 6.98 -12.61
CA PHE A 35 -19.54 5.61 -12.21
C PHE A 35 -19.89 5.32 -10.74
N VAL A 36 -19.68 6.26 -9.81
CA VAL A 36 -20.08 6.08 -8.41
C VAL A 36 -20.76 7.37 -7.98
N GLY A 37 -22.08 7.33 -7.75
CA GLY A 37 -22.89 8.45 -7.25
C GLY A 37 -22.51 8.93 -5.83
N PHE A 38 -21.32 8.58 -5.35
CA PHE A 38 -20.75 8.95 -4.06
C PHE A 38 -19.42 9.68 -4.28
N THR A 39 -19.17 10.69 -3.46
CA THR A 39 -17.84 11.30 -3.37
C THR A 39 -16.88 10.29 -2.72
N GLN A 40 -15.92 9.81 -3.52
CA GLN A 40 -14.87 8.93 -3.03
C GLN A 40 -14.06 9.65 -1.95
N LEU A 41 -13.88 9.01 -0.79
CA LEU A 41 -13.00 9.56 0.23
C LEU A 41 -11.57 9.55 -0.28
N ASN A 42 -10.76 10.56 0.09
CA ASN A 42 -9.36 10.62 -0.31
C ASN A 42 -8.60 9.34 0.10
N THR A 43 -8.96 8.72 1.22
CA THR A 43 -8.34 7.49 1.70
C THR A 43 -8.71 6.26 0.86
N GLU A 44 -9.96 6.14 0.39
CA GLU A 44 -10.38 5.08 -0.56
C GLU A 44 -9.60 5.16 -1.86
N TYR A 45 -9.45 6.38 -2.37
CA TYR A 45 -8.66 6.67 -3.57
C TYR A 45 -7.21 6.22 -3.40
N PHE A 46 -6.55 6.52 -2.28
CA PHE A 46 -5.17 6.08 -2.05
C PHE A 46 -5.04 4.56 -1.98
N TYR A 47 -5.98 3.85 -1.34
CA TYR A 47 -5.94 2.38 -1.33
C TYR A 47 -6.17 1.76 -2.70
N LEU A 48 -6.99 2.36 -3.56
CA LEU A 48 -7.13 1.94 -4.95
C LEU A 48 -5.84 2.12 -5.74
N LEU A 49 -5.16 3.26 -5.58
CA LEU A 49 -3.85 3.47 -6.20
C LEU A 49 -2.84 2.43 -5.73
N ILE A 50 -2.81 2.15 -4.42
CA ILE A 50 -1.96 1.11 -3.84
C ILE A 50 -2.30 -0.25 -4.44
N LEU A 51 -3.58 -0.63 -4.51
CA LEU A 51 -4.03 -1.90 -5.10
C LEU A 51 -3.58 -2.05 -6.55
N CYS A 52 -3.65 -0.97 -7.34
CA CYS A 52 -3.24 -1.00 -8.74
C CYS A 52 -1.73 -1.07 -8.93
N MET A 53 -0.94 -0.36 -8.10
CA MET A 53 0.49 -0.14 -8.38
C MET A 53 1.45 -0.89 -7.44
N LEU A 54 1.17 -0.91 -6.13
CA LEU A 54 2.12 -1.43 -5.13
C LEU A 54 2.40 -2.94 -5.27
N PRO A 55 1.42 -3.83 -5.53
CA PRO A 55 1.68 -5.25 -5.72
C PRO A 55 2.74 -5.51 -6.81
N PHE A 56 2.70 -4.74 -7.91
CA PHE A 56 3.63 -4.91 -9.03
C PHE A 56 5.08 -4.57 -8.66
N THR A 57 5.31 -3.79 -7.59
CA THR A 57 6.66 -3.54 -7.06
C THR A 57 7.38 -4.86 -6.74
N PHE A 58 6.67 -5.84 -6.17
CA PHE A 58 7.28 -7.15 -5.82
C PHE A 58 7.60 -8.00 -7.05
N LEU A 59 6.91 -7.78 -8.17
CA LEU A 59 7.15 -8.50 -9.43
C LEU A 59 8.30 -7.88 -10.23
N ILE A 60 8.38 -6.55 -10.24
CA ILE A 60 9.35 -5.77 -11.01
C ILE A 60 10.72 -5.78 -10.31
N PHE A 61 10.74 -5.56 -8.99
CA PHE A 61 11.96 -5.37 -8.22
C PHE A 61 12.30 -6.64 -7.41
N PRO A 62 13.42 -7.30 -7.72
CA PRO A 62 13.83 -8.50 -7.01
C PRO A 62 14.18 -8.20 -5.54
N GLY A 63 13.76 -9.06 -4.62
CA GLY A 63 13.94 -8.84 -3.17
C GLY A 63 15.38 -8.94 -2.65
N SER A 64 16.30 -9.52 -3.42
CA SER A 64 17.71 -9.72 -3.02
C SER A 64 18.66 -9.60 -4.23
N PRO A 65 19.91 -9.14 -4.03
CA PRO A 65 20.94 -9.13 -5.07
C PRO A 65 21.23 -10.51 -5.70
N ARG A 66 20.98 -11.59 -4.93
CA ARG A 66 21.15 -12.99 -5.35
C ARG A 66 19.90 -13.60 -5.98
N ALA A 67 18.78 -12.89 -6.00
CA ALA A 67 17.54 -13.42 -6.54
C ALA A 67 17.65 -13.61 -8.05
N SER A 68 17.13 -14.75 -8.53
CA SER A 68 17.06 -15.01 -9.97
C SER A 68 16.27 -13.90 -10.69
N LEU A 69 16.78 -13.49 -11.84
CA LEU A 69 16.09 -12.57 -12.76
C LEU A 69 15.26 -13.32 -13.81
N THR A 70 15.48 -14.63 -13.97
CA THR A 70 14.83 -15.47 -14.98
C THR A 70 13.60 -16.20 -14.44
N ARG A 71 13.53 -16.47 -13.14
CA ARG A 71 12.39 -17.16 -12.52
C ARG A 71 11.77 -16.31 -11.41
N MET A 72 10.45 -16.20 -11.44
CA MET A 72 9.69 -15.51 -10.41
C MET A 72 9.63 -16.35 -9.14
N PRO A 73 10.21 -15.89 -8.02
CA PRO A 73 10.14 -16.60 -6.75
C PRO A 73 8.72 -16.59 -6.17
N TRP A 74 8.36 -17.65 -5.46
CA TRP A 74 7.04 -17.79 -4.84
C TRP A 74 6.75 -16.68 -3.82
N TYR A 75 7.77 -16.19 -3.09
CA TYR A 75 7.60 -15.13 -2.10
C TYR A 75 7.17 -13.79 -2.72
N ASP A 76 7.56 -13.52 -3.97
CA ASP A 76 7.14 -12.30 -4.68
C ASP A 76 5.66 -12.37 -5.08
N VAL A 77 5.17 -13.57 -5.43
CA VAL A 77 3.73 -13.82 -5.65
C VAL A 77 2.96 -13.67 -4.34
N VAL A 78 3.47 -14.23 -3.25
CA VAL A 78 2.82 -14.11 -1.93
C VAL A 78 2.72 -12.65 -1.51
N LEU A 79 3.79 -11.86 -1.66
CA LEU A 79 3.77 -10.42 -1.35
C LEU A 79 2.82 -9.65 -2.27
N PHE A 80 2.78 -9.97 -3.56
CA PHE A 80 1.80 -9.41 -4.49
C PHE A 80 0.36 -9.65 -4.00
N VAL A 81 0.01 -10.90 -3.72
CA VAL A 81 -1.35 -11.30 -3.29
C VAL A 81 -1.69 -10.70 -1.93
N ALA A 82 -0.77 -10.73 -0.97
CA ALA A 82 -0.98 -10.14 0.35
C ALA A 82 -1.23 -8.63 0.26
N THR A 83 -0.49 -7.93 -0.59
CA THR A 83 -0.66 -6.48 -0.80
C THR A 83 -1.99 -6.17 -1.46
N ALA A 84 -2.37 -6.92 -2.50
CA ALA A 84 -3.65 -6.75 -3.17
C ALA A 84 -4.84 -7.05 -2.23
N ALA A 85 -4.76 -8.14 -1.45
CA ALA A 85 -5.80 -8.50 -0.50
C ALA A 85 -5.92 -7.46 0.63
N ALA A 86 -4.81 -7.02 1.21
CA ALA A 86 -4.81 -6.03 2.29
C ALA A 86 -5.33 -4.67 1.80
N SER A 87 -4.91 -4.19 0.63
CA SER A 87 -5.39 -2.92 0.06
C SER A 87 -6.88 -2.97 -0.26
N LEU A 88 -7.36 -4.05 -0.87
CA LEU A 88 -8.78 -4.23 -1.14
C LEU A 88 -9.61 -4.31 0.15
N HIS A 89 -9.15 -5.08 1.14
CA HIS A 89 -9.83 -5.20 2.43
C HIS A 89 -9.91 -3.84 3.15
N LEU A 90 -8.81 -3.10 3.21
CA LEU A 90 -8.80 -1.77 3.84
C LEU A 90 -9.67 -0.78 3.09
N MET A 91 -9.63 -0.77 1.75
CA MET A 91 -10.50 0.07 0.93
C MET A 91 -11.98 -0.17 1.21
N LEU A 92 -12.42 -1.44 1.28
CA LEU A 92 -13.83 -1.78 1.50
C LEU A 92 -14.33 -1.39 2.90
N HIS A 93 -13.44 -1.34 3.90
CA HIS A 93 -13.82 -1.07 5.29
C HIS A 93 -13.33 0.29 5.80
N ILE A 94 -12.84 1.18 4.93
CA ILE A 94 -12.20 2.42 5.40
C ILE A 94 -13.18 3.43 6.01
N ARG A 95 -14.44 3.41 5.58
CA ARG A 95 -15.51 4.26 6.17
C ARG A 95 -15.81 3.83 7.59
N GLU A 96 -16.03 2.53 7.77
CA GLU A 96 -16.22 1.92 9.09
C GLU A 96 -14.99 2.17 9.99
N ALA A 97 -13.78 2.00 9.46
CA ALA A 97 -12.55 2.28 10.19
C ALA A 97 -12.45 3.76 10.63
N ALA A 98 -12.90 4.69 9.77
CA ALA A 98 -12.91 6.11 10.08
C ALA A 98 -13.97 6.46 11.13
N GLU A 99 -15.19 5.95 11.02
CA GLU A 99 -16.25 6.19 11.99
C GLU A 99 -15.89 5.61 13.37
N LEU A 100 -15.44 4.35 13.41
CA LEU A 100 -15.11 3.67 14.66
C LEU A 100 -13.89 4.27 15.35
N GLY A 101 -12.85 4.60 14.58
CA GLY A 101 -11.61 5.18 15.11
C GLY A 101 -11.77 6.59 15.68
N TRP A 102 -12.88 7.27 15.39
CA TRP A 102 -13.17 8.63 15.87
C TRP A 102 -14.31 8.69 16.90
N GLU A 103 -15.35 7.85 16.79
CA GLU A 103 -16.57 8.00 17.59
C GLU A 103 -16.79 6.89 18.65
N PHE A 104 -16.29 5.66 18.43
CA PHE A 104 -16.77 4.50 19.22
C PHE A 104 -15.69 3.55 19.76
N GLY A 105 -14.41 3.68 19.40
CA GLY A 105 -13.31 2.93 20.02
C GLY A 105 -12.32 2.29 19.03
N ASP A 106 -11.91 1.05 19.31
CA ASP A 106 -10.94 0.31 18.49
C ASP A 106 -11.60 -0.31 17.24
N PRO A 107 -11.01 -0.15 16.05
CA PRO A 107 -11.48 -0.82 14.83
C PRO A 107 -11.54 -2.35 14.98
N PRO A 108 -12.37 -3.06 14.19
CA PRO A 108 -12.41 -4.51 14.16
C PRO A 108 -11.01 -5.10 13.97
N LYS A 109 -10.72 -6.20 14.67
CA LYS A 109 -9.41 -6.86 14.64
C LYS A 109 -8.94 -7.18 13.21
N SER A 110 -9.87 -7.47 12.29
CA SER A 110 -9.57 -7.71 10.88
C SER A 110 -8.91 -6.49 10.19
N ILE A 111 -9.41 -5.28 10.45
CA ILE A 111 -8.88 -4.03 9.90
C ILE A 111 -7.51 -3.75 10.48
N ILE A 112 -7.33 -3.96 11.78
CA ILE A 112 -6.04 -3.79 12.47
C ILE A 112 -4.98 -4.72 11.86
N TRP A 113 -5.30 -6.02 11.70
CA TRP A 113 -4.37 -6.98 11.09
C TRP A 113 -4.06 -6.65 9.63
N ALA A 114 -5.06 -6.23 8.85
CA ALA A 114 -4.85 -5.77 7.48
C ALA A 114 -3.93 -4.53 7.43
N GLY A 115 -4.04 -3.63 8.41
CA GLY A 115 -3.16 -2.48 8.59
C GLY A 115 -1.71 -2.89 8.88
N TYR A 116 -1.48 -3.86 9.77
CA TYR A 116 -0.14 -4.39 10.03
C TYR A 116 0.46 -5.08 8.80
N VAL A 117 -0.33 -5.86 8.07
CA VAL A 117 0.11 -6.46 6.80
C VAL A 117 0.50 -5.37 5.80
N MET A 118 -0.36 -4.35 5.63
CA MET A 118 -0.11 -3.22 4.75
C MET A 118 1.18 -2.47 5.13
N TRP A 119 1.38 -2.20 6.42
CA TRP A 119 2.60 -1.55 6.92
C TRP A 119 3.86 -2.36 6.61
N LEU A 120 3.84 -3.69 6.84
CA LEU A 120 4.98 -4.57 6.53
C LEU A 120 5.30 -4.60 5.03
N VAL A 121 4.29 -4.74 4.18
CA VAL A 121 4.51 -4.78 2.72
C VAL A 121 4.97 -3.43 2.19
N LEU A 122 4.50 -2.31 2.74
CA LEU A 122 4.99 -0.97 2.39
C LEU A 122 6.47 -0.79 2.73
N LEU A 123 6.89 -1.20 3.93
CA LEU A 123 8.31 -1.13 4.32
C LEU A 123 9.19 -2.02 3.42
N GLU A 124 8.73 -3.23 3.10
CA GLU A 124 9.45 -4.13 2.20
C GLU A 124 9.50 -3.59 0.76
N ALA A 125 8.41 -3.00 0.26
CA ALA A 125 8.38 -2.34 -1.04
C ALA A 125 9.36 -1.16 -1.08
N LEU A 126 9.41 -0.35 -0.03
CA LEU A 126 10.33 0.76 0.12
C LEU A 126 11.79 0.30 0.15
N ARG A 127 12.08 -0.80 0.87
CA ARG A 127 13.40 -1.42 0.90
C ARG A 127 13.84 -1.91 -0.48
N ARG A 128 12.92 -2.43 -1.28
CA ARG A 128 13.21 -2.94 -2.64
C ARG A 128 13.45 -1.83 -3.66
N THR A 129 12.77 -0.70 -3.52
CA THR A 129 12.90 0.43 -4.45
C THR A 129 14.01 1.39 -4.04
N GLY A 130 14.04 1.81 -2.77
CA GLY A 130 14.99 2.79 -2.24
C GLY A 130 16.14 2.22 -1.40
N GLY A 131 16.19 0.90 -1.20
CA GLY A 131 17.23 0.25 -0.42
C GLY A 131 17.04 0.41 1.10
N TRP A 132 18.05 -0.07 1.84
CA TRP A 132 18.04 -0.01 3.30
C TRP A 132 18.06 1.42 3.85
N SER A 133 18.76 2.35 3.17
CA SER A 133 18.84 3.74 3.62
C SER A 133 17.47 4.39 3.70
N LEU A 134 16.65 4.29 2.64
CA LEU A 134 15.31 4.88 2.62
C LEU A 134 14.39 4.23 3.66
N MET A 135 14.42 2.91 3.79
CA MET A 135 13.60 2.20 4.77
C MET A 135 13.96 2.61 6.21
N LEU A 136 15.24 2.66 6.55
CA LEU A 136 15.70 3.05 7.89
C LEU A 136 15.42 4.52 8.21
N CYS A 137 15.45 5.40 7.20
CA CYS A 137 15.03 6.79 7.37
C CYS A 137 13.52 6.91 7.65
N VAL A 138 12.68 6.14 6.97
CA VAL A 138 11.21 6.25 7.09
C VAL A 138 10.66 5.52 8.31
N LEU A 139 11.26 4.40 8.70
CA LEU A 139 10.76 3.52 9.75
C LEU A 139 10.45 4.25 11.08
N PRO A 140 11.31 5.13 11.63
CA PRO A 140 11.01 5.89 12.85
C PRO A 140 9.72 6.71 12.75
N PHE A 141 9.46 7.33 11.61
CA PHE A 141 8.26 8.15 11.40
C PHE A 141 7.00 7.29 11.34
N THR A 142 7.09 6.07 10.82
CA THR A 142 5.93 5.17 10.76
C THR A 142 5.53 4.60 12.12
N VAL A 143 6.48 4.45 13.05
CA VAL A 143 6.22 3.95 14.42
C VAL A 143 5.93 5.06 15.42
N TYR A 144 6.24 6.32 15.08
CA TYR A 144 6.02 7.48 15.92
C TYR A 144 4.61 7.56 16.54
N PRO A 145 3.50 7.32 15.81
CA PRO A 145 2.16 7.39 16.39
C PRO A 145 1.93 6.46 17.58
N MET A 146 2.64 5.33 17.65
CA MET A 146 2.53 4.37 18.77
C MET A 146 3.10 4.94 20.07
N PHE A 147 4.04 5.88 19.97
CA PHE A 147 4.69 6.51 21.11
C PHE A 147 4.19 7.93 21.37
N ALA A 148 3.48 8.55 20.41
CA ALA A 148 3.07 9.95 20.47
C ALA A 148 2.26 10.32 21.74
N GLY A 149 1.52 9.37 22.31
CA GLY A 149 0.79 9.56 23.57
C GLY A 149 1.61 9.37 24.86
N ALA A 150 2.84 8.88 24.78
CA ALA A 150 3.62 8.48 25.96
C ALA A 150 3.96 9.69 26.85
N SER A 151 3.78 9.51 28.16
CA SER A 151 3.94 10.56 29.19
C SER A 151 5.29 11.27 29.15
N TRP A 152 6.35 10.59 28.73
CA TRP A 152 7.72 11.11 28.71
C TRP A 152 8.03 12.07 27.55
N LEU A 153 7.17 12.14 26.52
CA LEU A 153 7.42 12.94 25.30
C LEU A 153 7.17 14.45 25.49
N GLY A 154 6.69 14.87 26.66
CA GLY A 154 6.62 16.29 27.02
C GLY A 154 5.92 17.16 25.96
N PRO A 155 6.53 18.27 25.47
CA PRO A 155 5.94 19.16 24.46
C PRO A 155 5.76 18.58 23.05
N LEU A 156 6.28 17.38 22.78
CA LEU A 156 6.13 16.67 21.49
C LEU A 156 4.88 15.77 21.45
N LYS A 157 4.12 15.72 22.55
CA LYS A 157 2.75 15.19 22.53
C LYS A 157 1.93 16.10 21.63
N GLY A 158 1.51 15.57 20.48
CA GLY A 158 0.59 16.25 19.56
C GLY A 158 -0.73 16.59 20.23
#